data_AF-A0A7Z9HYD1-F1
#
_entry.id   AF-A0A7Z9HYD1-F1
#
_cell.length_a   1.000
_cell.length_b   1.000
_cell.length_c   1.000
_cell.angle_alpha   90.00
_cell.angle_beta   90.00
_cell.angle_gamma   90.00
#
_symmetry.space_group_name_H-M   'P 1'
#
loop_
_entity.id
_entity.type
_entity.pdbx_description
1 polymer ?
#
loop_
_entity_poly.entity_id
_entity_poly.type
_entity_poly.pdbx_seq_one_letter_code
_entity_poly.pdbx_strand_id
1 'polypeptide(L)'
;MFYYISENFSDTYSVLNVFGYHTVRAGGALFTGFVISLLIGPKVLSWLRAFKVGQFIRKDHVQDLHELHKDKAGTPTMGGVLIILSTLFSLLLWSSLNNRIMWIATGVLVAMGAVGFVDDYIKLRRKHNDGLSARAKLAGQVLVGTVLGAILVANPITYGASYLNRQDVMDWKGFTTSLVDSSGKDDLPLGRFVSTFPLEVAALLQEAPGEADTRAAVLASLNDSLELRTIYDAGIWEGVKVNGESDSLLSKGFDTLNKHEMVRLNRLLLESVTGDYIVPSPRDLQTKVAVPGFKNTLIPLGIFYIPFVILIIVGTSNGVNLTDGLDGLAIGASVVALSAFTALAYVVSRADWSSYLFVTYIPEATELAVFGGALLGTGLGFLWFNAHPAEVFMGDTGSLALGGVLGTMAILTKQELLLPIVGGLFVIEALSVIIQVGSFKLRKKRVFRMAPLHHHFELLGWSETKVTIRFWIIAFIFALMSLATLKLR
;
A
#
# COMPACT_ATOMS: atom_id res chain seq x y z
N MET A 1 -7.62 14.25 13.31
CA MET A 1 -7.92 15.48 14.10
C MET A 1 -6.85 16.55 13.92
N PHE A 2 -5.55 16.25 14.10
CA PHE A 2 -4.48 17.25 13.94
C PHE A 2 -4.34 17.80 12.52
N TYR A 3 -4.56 16.95 11.51
CA TYR A 3 -4.65 17.39 10.11
C TYR A 3 -5.72 18.48 9.93
N TYR A 4 -6.95 18.24 10.41
CA TYR A 4 -8.04 19.20 10.32
C TYR A 4 -7.84 20.45 11.19
N ILE A 5 -7.07 20.33 12.29
CA ILE A 5 -6.66 21.51 13.07
C ILE A 5 -5.71 22.38 12.25
N SER A 6 -4.74 21.79 11.54
CA SER A 6 -3.92 22.54 10.60
C SER A 6 -4.79 23.22 9.55
N GLU A 7 -5.64 22.44 8.88
CA GLU A 7 -6.45 22.92 7.75
C GLU A 7 -7.37 24.10 8.11
N ASN A 8 -7.95 24.11 9.30
CA ASN A 8 -8.92 25.15 9.69
C ASN A 8 -8.31 26.35 10.44
N PHE A 9 -7.09 26.22 10.99
CA PHE A 9 -6.54 27.22 11.91
C PHE A 9 -5.10 27.67 11.58
N SER A 10 -4.46 27.11 10.55
CA SER A 10 -3.10 27.50 10.14
C SER A 10 -2.98 28.96 9.75
N ASP A 11 -4.04 29.52 9.16
CA ASP A 11 -4.06 30.91 8.69
C ASP A 11 -4.03 31.90 9.85
N THR A 12 -4.55 31.50 11.02
CA THR A 12 -4.51 32.29 12.25
C THR A 12 -3.24 31.98 13.06
N TYR A 13 -2.80 30.73 13.08
CA TYR A 13 -1.65 30.28 13.87
C TYR A 13 -0.66 29.50 13.01
N SER A 14 0.37 30.17 12.51
CA SER A 14 1.37 29.60 11.61
C SER A 14 2.10 28.37 12.18
N VAL A 15 2.19 28.22 13.50
CA VAL A 15 2.76 27.05 14.17
C VAL A 15 1.99 25.75 13.86
N LEU A 16 0.69 25.85 13.57
CA LEU A 16 -0.15 24.68 13.27
C LEU A 16 0.15 24.07 11.91
N ASN A 17 0.83 24.80 11.00
CA ASN A 17 1.32 24.26 9.73
C ASN A 17 2.20 23.03 9.90
N VAL A 18 2.83 22.87 11.08
CA VAL A 18 3.62 21.68 11.41
C VAL A 18 2.82 20.40 11.21
N PHE A 19 1.51 20.43 11.48
CA PHE A 19 0.60 19.30 11.33
C PHE A 19 0.12 19.09 9.89
N GLY A 20 0.43 19.99 8.97
CA GLY A 20 0.21 19.81 7.53
C GLY A 20 1.30 18.98 6.86
N TYR A 21 2.54 19.00 7.37
CA TYR A 21 3.66 18.26 6.76
C TYR A 21 3.49 16.74 6.90
N HIS A 22 3.50 16.03 5.77
CA HIS A 22 3.31 14.58 5.75
C HIS A 22 4.34 13.81 6.59
N THR A 23 5.60 14.25 6.61
CA THR A 23 6.66 13.63 7.42
C THR A 23 6.41 13.77 8.92
N VAL A 24 5.97 14.95 9.36
CA VAL A 24 5.57 15.19 10.75
C VAL A 24 4.38 14.32 11.11
N ARG A 25 3.37 14.26 10.23
CA ARG A 25 2.17 13.44 10.47
C ARG A 25 2.49 11.96 10.56
N ALA A 26 3.36 11.44 9.68
CA ALA A 26 3.79 10.05 9.74
C ALA A 26 4.61 9.75 11.00
N GLY A 27 5.54 10.63 11.39
CA GLY A 27 6.29 10.52 12.65
C GLY A 27 5.39 10.62 13.89
N GLY A 28 4.41 11.53 13.87
CA GLY A 28 3.41 11.69 14.91
C GLY A 28 2.50 10.46 15.04
N ALA A 29 2.07 9.89 13.91
CA ALA A 29 1.30 8.65 13.88
C ALA A 29 2.08 7.47 14.45
N LEU A 30 3.38 7.37 14.14
CA LEU A 30 4.30 6.39 14.74
C LEU A 30 4.40 6.58 16.25
N PHE A 31 4.75 7.78 16.69
CA PHE A 31 4.91 8.07 18.12
C PHE A 31 3.63 7.80 18.90
N THR A 32 2.50 8.33 18.43
CA THR A 32 1.21 8.11 19.11
C THR A 32 0.78 6.66 19.04
N GLY A 33 0.96 5.96 17.92
CA GLY A 33 0.67 4.53 17.81
C GLY A 33 1.45 3.68 18.82
N PHE A 34 2.74 3.99 19.00
CA PHE A 34 3.58 3.37 20.03
C PHE A 34 3.07 3.65 21.44
N VAL A 35 2.86 4.93 21.78
CA VAL A 35 2.41 5.35 23.12
C VAL A 35 1.04 4.78 23.45
N ILE A 36 0.08 4.82 22.52
CA ILE A 36 -1.26 4.26 22.72
C ILE A 36 -1.18 2.76 22.97
N SER A 37 -0.39 2.04 22.18
CA SER A 37 -0.18 0.59 22.37
C SER A 37 0.35 0.28 23.78
N LEU A 38 1.29 1.07 24.30
CA LEU A 38 1.78 0.92 25.68
C LEU A 38 0.72 1.28 26.74
N LEU A 39 -0.06 2.33 26.52
CA LEU A 39 -1.07 2.80 27.49
C LEU A 39 -2.26 1.84 27.61
N ILE A 40 -2.77 1.34 26.48
CA ILE A 40 -3.93 0.44 26.46
C ILE A 40 -3.52 -1.02 26.59
N GLY A 41 -2.27 -1.36 26.26
CA GLY A 41 -1.69 -2.70 26.30
C GLY A 41 -2.01 -3.48 27.57
N PRO A 42 -1.67 -2.97 28.78
CA PRO A 42 -1.94 -3.68 30.04
C PRO A 42 -3.43 -4.02 30.24
N LYS A 43 -4.34 -3.11 29.86
CA LYS A 43 -5.79 -3.35 29.94
C LYS A 43 -6.23 -4.41 28.94
N VAL A 44 -5.79 -4.31 27.68
CA VAL A 44 -6.09 -5.32 26.64
C VAL A 44 -5.54 -6.69 27.02
N LEU A 45 -4.31 -6.77 27.53
CA LEU A 45 -3.70 -8.01 27.99
C LEU A 45 -4.46 -8.61 29.17
N SER A 46 -4.86 -7.80 30.16
CA SER A 46 -5.68 -8.28 31.28
C SER A 46 -7.04 -8.83 30.81
N TRP A 47 -7.65 -8.17 29.83
CA TRP A 47 -8.89 -8.60 29.20
C TRP A 47 -8.69 -9.93 28.46
N LEU A 48 -7.66 -10.03 27.61
CA LEU A 48 -7.33 -11.27 26.91
C LEU A 48 -6.97 -12.43 27.86
N ARG A 49 -6.28 -12.14 28.97
CA ARG A 49 -5.98 -13.12 30.02
C ARG A 49 -7.29 -13.63 30.64
N ALA A 50 -8.27 -12.77 30.92
CA ALA A 50 -9.57 -13.19 31.41
C ALA A 50 -10.31 -14.14 30.43
N PHE A 51 -10.14 -13.95 29.11
CA PHE A 51 -10.64 -14.90 28.10
C PHE A 51 -9.85 -16.23 28.05
N LYS A 52 -8.60 -16.26 28.53
CA LYS A 52 -7.65 -17.38 28.40
C LYS A 52 -7.52 -18.31 29.61
N VAL A 53 -8.17 -18.05 30.75
CA VAL A 53 -8.09 -18.87 31.98
C VAL A 53 -8.75 -20.28 31.86
N GLY A 54 -8.82 -20.86 30.66
CA GLY A 54 -9.49 -22.15 30.42
C GLY A 54 -8.88 -23.10 29.39
N GLN A 55 -7.63 -22.90 28.94
CA GLN A 55 -6.99 -23.84 28.00
C GLN A 55 -6.50 -25.11 28.71
N PHE A 56 -7.14 -26.24 28.38
CA PHE A 56 -6.62 -27.58 28.61
C PHE A 56 -5.57 -27.87 27.53
N ILE A 57 -4.29 -27.93 27.88
CA ILE A 57 -3.23 -28.33 26.94
C ILE A 57 -3.29 -29.86 26.80
N ARG A 58 -3.81 -30.35 25.66
CA ARG A 58 -3.71 -31.76 25.30
C ARG A 58 -2.33 -32.01 24.66
N LYS A 59 -1.77 -33.20 24.88
CA LYS A 59 -0.56 -33.68 24.20
C LYS A 59 -0.83 -33.74 22.69
N ASP A 60 -0.39 -32.75 21.91
CA ASP A 60 -0.54 -32.76 20.45
C ASP A 60 0.36 -33.81 19.78
N HIS A 61 0.02 -34.17 18.53
CA HIS A 61 0.54 -35.31 17.74
C HIS A 61 2.05 -35.28 17.39
N VAL A 62 2.80 -34.25 17.79
CA VAL A 62 4.24 -34.11 17.53
C VAL A 62 4.93 -33.80 18.86
N GLN A 63 5.54 -34.80 19.48
CA GLN A 63 6.20 -34.68 20.79
C GLN A 63 7.24 -33.55 20.81
N ASP A 64 8.04 -33.44 19.74
CA ASP A 64 9.11 -32.45 19.61
C ASP A 64 8.62 -31.00 19.72
N LEU A 65 7.49 -30.65 19.09
CA LEU A 65 6.93 -29.29 19.13
C LEU A 65 6.32 -28.97 20.49
N HIS A 66 5.71 -29.97 21.14
CA HIS A 66 5.13 -29.81 22.45
C HIS A 66 6.19 -29.56 23.53
N GLU A 67 7.35 -30.23 23.41
CA GLU A 67 8.50 -29.98 24.29
C GLU A 67 9.08 -28.58 24.12
N LEU A 68 9.19 -28.09 22.87
CA LEU A 68 9.65 -26.74 22.56
C LEU A 68 8.74 -25.64 23.13
N HIS A 69 7.42 -25.85 23.20
CA HIS A 69 6.45 -24.83 23.62
C HIS A 69 5.88 -25.03 25.04
N LYS A 70 6.44 -25.95 25.82
CA LYS A 70 5.91 -26.31 27.15
C LYS A 70 5.95 -25.17 28.16
N ASP A 71 6.95 -24.29 28.07
CA ASP A 71 7.12 -23.13 28.96
C ASP A 71 6.26 -21.91 28.57
N LYS A 72 5.57 -21.98 27.42
CA LYS A 72 4.69 -20.92 26.89
C LYS A 72 3.23 -21.02 27.37
N ALA A 73 2.98 -21.90 28.34
CA ALA A 73 1.65 -22.13 28.90
C ALA A 73 1.17 -20.92 29.73
N GLY A 74 0.05 -20.30 29.32
CA GLY A 74 -0.62 -19.22 30.06
C GLY A 74 -0.58 -17.85 29.39
N THR A 75 0.27 -17.64 28.39
CA THR A 75 0.33 -16.38 27.63
C THR A 75 -0.93 -16.19 26.77
N PRO A 76 -1.66 -15.06 26.86
CA PRO A 76 -2.84 -14.76 26.02
C PRO A 76 -2.51 -14.73 24.52
N THR A 77 -3.51 -15.00 23.67
CA THR A 77 -3.46 -14.90 22.20
C THR A 77 -4.43 -13.81 21.75
N MET A 78 -4.53 -13.54 20.44
CA MET A 78 -5.26 -12.41 19.84
C MET A 78 -4.64 -11.04 20.14
N GLY A 79 -3.34 -11.00 20.38
CA GLY A 79 -2.60 -9.75 20.56
C GLY A 79 -2.74 -8.79 19.38
N GLY A 80 -3.08 -9.29 18.18
CA GLY A 80 -3.42 -8.47 17.01
C GLY A 80 -4.53 -7.44 17.26
N VAL A 81 -5.45 -7.67 18.21
CA VAL A 81 -6.46 -6.68 18.62
C VAL A 81 -5.80 -5.38 19.10
N LEU A 82 -4.69 -5.48 19.85
CA LEU A 82 -3.94 -4.31 20.31
C LEU A 82 -3.36 -3.51 19.14
N ILE A 83 -2.80 -4.21 18.15
CA ILE A 83 -2.23 -3.60 16.94
C ILE A 83 -3.32 -2.82 16.19
N ILE A 84 -4.46 -3.46 15.92
CA ILE A 84 -5.56 -2.86 15.15
C ILE A 84 -6.13 -1.65 15.88
N LEU A 85 -6.53 -1.79 17.16
CA LEU A 85 -7.15 -0.70 17.92
C LEU A 85 -6.22 0.52 18.07
N SER A 86 -4.95 0.27 18.40
CA SER A 86 -3.97 1.35 18.54
C SER A 86 -3.70 2.05 17.20
N THR A 87 -3.73 1.29 16.10
CA THR A 87 -3.52 1.85 14.75
C THR A 87 -4.69 2.73 14.37
N LEU A 88 -5.93 2.24 14.52
CA LEU A 88 -7.13 3.02 14.23
C LEU A 88 -7.17 4.33 15.02
N PHE A 89 -6.84 4.29 16.31
CA PHE A 89 -6.80 5.50 17.13
C PHE A 89 -5.73 6.49 16.65
N SER A 90 -4.52 6.01 16.34
CA SER A 90 -3.45 6.85 15.79
C SER A 90 -3.85 7.50 14.45
N LEU A 91 -4.51 6.74 13.58
CA LEU A 91 -5.01 7.28 12.29
C LEU A 91 -6.06 8.36 12.49
N LEU A 92 -7.03 8.15 13.39
CA LEU A 92 -8.03 9.18 13.71
C LEU A 92 -7.39 10.52 14.15
N LEU A 93 -6.23 10.47 14.80
CA LEU A 93 -5.47 11.65 15.18
C LEU A 93 -4.77 12.31 13.98
N TRP A 94 -4.07 11.54 13.15
CA TRP A 94 -3.08 12.06 12.20
C TRP A 94 -3.44 11.98 10.72
N SER A 95 -4.28 11.03 10.30
CA SER A 95 -4.63 10.84 8.89
C SER A 95 -5.70 11.83 8.40
N SER A 96 -5.74 12.01 7.08
CA SER A 96 -6.83 12.70 6.40
C SER A 96 -7.92 11.68 6.10
N LEU A 97 -9.11 11.88 6.68
CA LEU A 97 -10.25 10.98 6.50
C LEU A 97 -10.92 11.14 5.12
N ASN A 98 -10.45 12.08 4.29
CA ASN A 98 -10.90 12.25 2.92
C ASN A 98 -10.12 11.39 1.92
N ASN A 99 -9.03 10.74 2.35
CA ASN A 99 -8.19 9.95 1.45
C ASN A 99 -8.70 8.51 1.32
N ARG A 100 -9.07 8.12 0.08
CA ARG A 100 -9.60 6.78 -0.20
C ARG A 100 -8.57 5.66 -0.01
N ILE A 101 -7.31 5.87 -0.37
CA ILE A 101 -6.26 4.84 -0.29
C ILE A 101 -5.98 4.46 1.17
N MET A 102 -6.01 5.45 2.08
CA MET A 102 -5.95 5.24 3.52
C MET A 102 -7.11 4.36 4.02
N TRP A 103 -8.33 4.63 3.57
CA TRP A 103 -9.50 3.81 3.92
C TRP A 103 -9.45 2.40 3.34
N ILE A 104 -8.95 2.23 2.12
CA ILE A 104 -8.73 0.91 1.52
C ILE A 104 -7.75 0.10 2.37
N ALA A 105 -6.59 0.68 2.73
CA ALA A 105 -5.59 0.02 3.57
C ALA A 105 -6.14 -0.33 4.97
N THR A 106 -6.87 0.60 5.57
CA THR A 106 -7.53 0.39 6.87
C THR A 106 -8.63 -0.68 6.79
N GLY A 107 -9.40 -0.70 5.71
CA GLY A 107 -10.43 -1.70 5.45
C GLY A 107 -9.83 -3.11 5.35
N VAL A 108 -8.70 -3.27 4.65
CA VAL A 108 -8.00 -4.56 4.58
C VAL A 108 -7.43 -4.95 5.95
N LEU A 109 -6.81 -4.02 6.69
CA LEU A 109 -6.31 -4.27 8.05
C LEU A 109 -7.41 -4.85 8.94
N VAL A 110 -8.57 -4.20 8.98
CA VAL A 110 -9.71 -4.62 9.81
C VAL A 110 -10.32 -5.91 9.29
N ALA A 111 -10.52 -6.06 7.98
CA ALA A 111 -11.13 -7.26 7.41
C ALA A 111 -10.27 -8.51 7.62
N MET A 112 -8.97 -8.43 7.36
CA MET A 112 -8.04 -9.54 7.60
C MET A 112 -7.87 -9.83 9.09
N GLY A 113 -7.84 -8.78 9.92
CA GLY A 113 -7.88 -8.90 11.37
C GLY A 113 -9.14 -9.61 11.86
N ALA A 114 -10.30 -9.33 11.27
CA ALA A 114 -11.56 -9.99 11.60
C ALA A 114 -11.55 -11.47 11.21
N VAL A 115 -11.00 -11.84 10.03
CA VAL A 115 -10.82 -13.26 9.65
C VAL A 115 -9.97 -13.99 10.69
N GLY A 116 -8.85 -13.38 11.11
CA GLY A 116 -7.97 -13.94 12.13
C GLY A 116 -8.61 -14.00 13.51
N PHE A 117 -9.34 -12.97 13.91
CA PHE A 117 -10.06 -12.92 15.17
C PHE A 117 -11.13 -13.99 15.28
N VAL A 118 -11.90 -14.22 14.20
CA VAL A 118 -12.90 -15.30 14.17
C VAL A 118 -12.22 -16.66 14.32
N ASP A 119 -11.07 -16.87 13.66
CA ASP A 119 -10.29 -18.11 13.81
C ASP A 119 -9.82 -18.33 15.25
N ASP A 120 -9.15 -17.32 15.83
CA ASP A 120 -8.65 -17.36 17.21
C ASP A 120 -9.80 -17.56 18.19
N TYR A 121 -10.94 -16.91 17.97
CA TYR A 121 -12.11 -16.99 18.86
C TYR A 121 -12.74 -18.37 18.84
N ILE A 122 -12.82 -18.99 17.66
CA ILE A 122 -13.29 -20.37 17.52
C ILE A 122 -12.35 -21.34 18.24
N LYS A 123 -11.02 -21.19 18.08
CA LYS A 123 -10.01 -21.99 18.79
C LYS A 123 -10.21 -21.92 20.31
N LEU A 124 -10.40 -20.70 20.84
CA LEU A 124 -10.64 -20.50 22.27
C LEU A 124 -11.97 -21.09 22.74
N ARG A 125 -13.08 -20.83 22.02
CA ARG A 125 -14.42 -21.29 22.41
C ARG A 125 -14.54 -22.82 22.39
N ARG A 126 -13.93 -23.48 21.41
CA ARG A 126 -14.00 -24.95 21.26
C ARG A 126 -13.03 -25.69 22.18
N LYS A 127 -12.11 -25.00 22.85
CA LYS A 127 -11.00 -25.60 23.63
C LYS A 127 -10.25 -26.67 22.82
N HIS A 128 -10.13 -26.45 21.51
CA HIS A 128 -9.42 -27.33 20.58
C HIS A 128 -8.51 -26.45 19.71
N ASN A 129 -7.40 -27.03 19.24
CA ASN A 129 -6.48 -26.32 18.35
C ASN A 129 -7.06 -26.06 16.95
N ASP A 130 -8.21 -26.65 16.64
CA ASP A 130 -8.90 -26.49 15.37
C ASP A 130 -9.78 -25.22 15.38
N GLY A 131 -9.30 -24.19 14.67
CA GLY A 131 -10.04 -22.97 14.40
C GLY A 131 -11.06 -23.11 13.27
N LEU A 132 -11.11 -22.10 12.41
CA LEU A 132 -11.75 -22.20 11.10
C LEU A 132 -11.12 -23.35 10.31
N SER A 133 -11.92 -24.00 9.48
CA SER A 133 -11.34 -24.91 8.48
C SER A 133 -10.40 -24.12 7.57
N ALA A 134 -9.32 -24.74 7.11
CA ALA A 134 -8.37 -24.11 6.20
C ALA A 134 -9.07 -23.50 4.97
N ARG A 135 -10.15 -24.14 4.48
CA ARG A 135 -10.98 -23.65 3.38
C ARG A 135 -11.77 -22.38 3.74
N ALA A 136 -12.36 -22.31 4.93
CA ALA A 136 -13.11 -21.14 5.37
C ALA A 136 -12.19 -19.94 5.62
N LYS A 137 -11.03 -20.17 6.25
CA LYS A 137 -10.00 -19.14 6.43
C LYS A 137 -9.52 -18.61 5.08
N LEU A 138 -9.18 -19.50 4.15
CA LEU A 138 -8.77 -19.13 2.79
C LEU A 138 -9.88 -18.38 2.05
N ALA A 139 -11.15 -18.81 2.17
CA ALA A 139 -12.28 -18.13 1.54
C ALA A 139 -12.43 -16.68 2.03
N GLY A 140 -12.23 -16.43 3.33
CA GLY A 140 -12.21 -15.06 3.88
C GLY A 140 -11.10 -14.20 3.27
N GLN A 141 -9.88 -14.74 3.15
CA GLN A 141 -8.75 -14.02 2.54
C GLN A 141 -8.98 -13.77 1.03
N VAL A 142 -9.51 -14.76 0.31
CA VAL A 142 -9.87 -14.65 -1.11
C VAL A 142 -10.95 -13.59 -1.32
N LEU A 143 -11.96 -13.55 -0.44
CA LEU A 143 -13.00 -12.52 -0.48
C LEU A 143 -12.41 -11.12 -0.33
N VAL A 144 -11.55 -10.91 0.68
CA VAL A 144 -10.87 -9.62 0.88
C VAL A 144 -10.03 -9.23 -0.34
N GLY A 145 -9.25 -10.16 -0.89
CA GLY A 145 -8.46 -9.92 -2.11
C GLY A 145 -9.32 -9.63 -3.34
N THR A 146 -10.46 -10.30 -3.49
CA THR A 146 -11.40 -10.08 -4.59
C THR A 146 -12.02 -8.68 -4.50
N VAL A 147 -12.48 -8.29 -3.32
CA VAL A 147 -13.05 -6.95 -3.08
C VAL A 147 -12.01 -5.87 -3.33
N LEU A 148 -10.79 -6.03 -2.80
CA LEU A 148 -9.68 -5.09 -3.04
C LEU A 148 -9.37 -4.97 -4.54
N GLY A 149 -9.20 -6.11 -5.24
CA GLY A 149 -8.91 -6.13 -6.67
C GLY A 149 -10.02 -5.47 -7.50
N ALA A 150 -11.28 -5.74 -7.19
CA ALA A 150 -12.43 -5.14 -7.85
C ALA A 150 -12.48 -3.61 -7.62
N ILE A 151 -12.25 -3.15 -6.39
CA ILE A 151 -12.17 -1.71 -6.07
C ILE A 151 -11.08 -1.05 -6.91
N LEU A 152 -9.89 -1.64 -7.01
CA LEU A 152 -8.76 -1.05 -7.74
C LEU A 152 -8.94 -1.04 -9.26
N VAL A 153 -9.63 -2.04 -9.81
CA VAL A 153 -10.00 -2.07 -11.24
C VAL A 153 -11.07 -1.01 -11.54
N ALA A 154 -12.05 -0.85 -10.66
CA ALA A 154 -13.13 0.12 -10.84
C ALA A 154 -12.72 1.57 -10.51
N ASN A 155 -11.80 1.75 -9.56
CA ASN A 155 -11.35 3.05 -9.05
C ASN A 155 -9.82 3.10 -9.07
N PRO A 156 -9.22 3.51 -10.20
CA PRO A 156 -7.77 3.59 -10.36
C PRO A 156 -7.12 4.51 -9.33
N ILE A 157 -6.07 4.01 -8.67
CA ILE A 157 -5.20 4.80 -7.77
C ILE A 157 -4.10 5.56 -8.52
N THR A 158 -3.90 5.23 -9.79
CA THR A 158 -2.97 5.90 -10.71
C THR A 158 -3.68 6.99 -11.48
N TYR A 159 -2.92 7.85 -12.17
CA TYR A 159 -3.44 8.92 -13.01
C TYR A 159 -4.51 8.47 -14.00
N GLY A 160 -5.47 9.36 -14.24
CA GLY A 160 -6.51 9.16 -15.24
C GLY A 160 -5.91 9.09 -16.63
N ALA A 161 -6.21 8.03 -17.37
CA ALA A 161 -5.84 7.94 -18.79
C ALA A 161 -6.63 8.93 -19.67
N SER A 162 -7.72 9.49 -19.16
CA SER A 162 -8.64 10.32 -19.96
C SER A 162 -8.74 11.75 -19.43
N TYR A 163 -8.97 11.93 -18.14
CA TYR A 163 -9.19 13.24 -17.53
C TYR A 163 -8.05 13.59 -16.57
N LEU A 164 -7.76 14.89 -16.50
CA LEU A 164 -6.83 15.49 -15.57
C LEU A 164 -7.40 15.52 -14.15
N ASN A 165 -6.57 15.17 -13.19
CA ASN A 165 -6.81 15.42 -11.77
C ASN A 165 -5.77 16.41 -11.22
N ARG A 166 -6.05 17.03 -10.07
CA ARG A 166 -5.17 18.05 -9.47
C ARG A 166 -3.73 17.59 -9.33
N GLN A 167 -3.58 16.30 -9.14
CA GLN A 167 -2.34 15.59 -8.90
C GLN A 167 -1.52 15.27 -10.17
N ASP A 168 -2.12 15.45 -11.35
CA ASP A 168 -1.50 15.15 -12.64
C ASP A 168 -0.56 16.30 -13.08
N VAL A 169 -0.73 17.49 -12.50
CA VAL A 169 0.11 18.66 -12.73
C VAL A 169 1.26 18.67 -11.72
N MET A 170 2.49 18.49 -12.22
CA MET A 170 3.73 18.42 -11.45
C MET A 170 4.23 19.80 -11.00
N ASP A 171 4.06 20.82 -11.86
CA ASP A 171 4.39 22.22 -11.56
C ASP A 171 3.23 23.13 -11.95
N TRP A 172 2.38 23.45 -10.97
CA TRP A 172 1.24 24.33 -11.17
C TRP A 172 1.63 25.74 -11.61
N LYS A 173 2.74 26.28 -11.11
CA LYS A 173 3.13 27.67 -11.38
C LYS A 173 3.65 27.80 -12.81
N GLY A 174 4.55 26.91 -13.21
CA GLY A 174 5.02 26.81 -14.59
C GLY A 174 3.86 26.52 -15.55
N PHE A 175 2.97 25.60 -15.18
CA PHE A 175 1.83 25.24 -16.00
C PHE A 175 0.89 26.43 -16.27
N THR A 176 0.41 27.12 -15.24
CA THR A 176 -0.50 28.25 -15.42
C THR A 176 0.15 29.39 -16.17
N THR A 177 1.45 29.62 -15.98
CA THR A 177 2.20 30.62 -16.76
C THR A 177 2.20 30.27 -18.25
N SER A 178 2.44 28.99 -18.60
CA SER A 178 2.41 28.55 -19.99
C SER A 178 1.03 28.68 -20.66
N LEU A 179 -0.05 28.52 -19.88
CA LEU A 179 -1.42 28.73 -20.35
C LEU A 179 -1.70 30.22 -20.62
N VAL A 180 -1.25 31.11 -19.72
CA VAL A 180 -1.34 32.57 -19.92
C VAL A 180 -0.58 32.98 -21.17
N ASP A 181 0.66 32.50 -21.35
CA ASP A 181 1.50 32.82 -22.51
C ASP A 181 0.91 32.33 -23.85
N SER A 182 0.01 31.34 -23.79
CA SER A 182 -0.68 30.77 -24.95
C SER A 182 -2.06 31.39 -25.20
N SER A 183 -2.53 32.28 -24.32
CA SER A 183 -3.83 32.93 -24.46
C SER A 183 -3.88 33.80 -25.71
N GLY A 184 -4.94 33.65 -26.52
CA GLY A 184 -5.12 34.37 -27.79
C GLY A 184 -4.27 33.86 -28.96
N LYS A 185 -3.54 32.75 -28.79
CA LYS A 185 -2.76 32.07 -29.84
C LYS A 185 -3.45 30.78 -30.29
N ASP A 186 -4.68 30.93 -30.79
CA ASP A 186 -5.59 29.81 -31.11
C ASP A 186 -5.07 28.91 -32.26
N ASP A 187 -4.07 29.39 -33.00
CA ASP A 187 -3.31 28.71 -34.04
C ASP A 187 -2.20 27.81 -33.49
N LEU A 188 -1.88 27.91 -32.20
CA LEU A 188 -0.94 27.03 -31.51
C LEU A 188 -1.67 25.92 -30.73
N PRO A 189 -1.06 24.74 -30.59
CA PRO A 189 -1.70 23.60 -29.91
C PRO A 189 -2.22 23.89 -28.51
N LEU A 190 -1.41 24.52 -27.64
CA LEU A 190 -1.82 24.84 -26.27
C LEU A 190 -2.83 25.99 -26.23
N GLY A 191 -2.68 26.98 -27.11
CA GLY A 191 -3.63 28.09 -27.23
C GLY A 191 -5.02 27.62 -27.66
N ARG A 192 -5.10 26.56 -28.48
CA ARG A 192 -6.38 25.92 -28.84
C ARG A 192 -7.12 25.30 -27.65
N PHE A 193 -6.42 24.84 -26.62
CA PHE A 193 -7.08 24.44 -25.36
C PHE A 193 -7.57 25.66 -24.59
N VAL A 194 -6.71 26.67 -24.44
CA VAL A 194 -7.02 27.89 -23.68
C VAL A 194 -8.20 28.66 -24.28
N SER A 195 -8.35 28.67 -25.61
CA SER A 195 -9.45 29.36 -26.29
C SER A 195 -10.83 28.76 -26.03
N THR A 196 -10.89 27.55 -25.47
CA THR A 196 -12.15 26.92 -25.06
C THR A 196 -12.57 27.26 -23.63
N PHE A 197 -11.74 27.96 -22.87
CA PHE A 197 -12.04 28.29 -21.48
C PHE A 197 -13.17 29.32 -21.40
N PRO A 198 -14.05 29.22 -20.39
CA PRO A 198 -15.00 30.29 -20.10
C PRO A 198 -14.25 31.60 -19.82
N LEU A 199 -14.85 32.73 -20.22
CA LEU A 199 -14.28 34.08 -20.05
C LEU A 199 -13.85 34.35 -18.60
N GLU A 200 -14.65 33.89 -17.63
CA GLU A 200 -14.37 34.04 -16.19
C GLU A 200 -13.08 33.31 -15.80
N VAL A 201 -12.86 32.10 -16.32
CA VAL A 201 -11.66 31.30 -16.02
C VAL A 201 -10.44 31.90 -16.71
N ALA A 202 -10.60 32.41 -17.94
CA ALA A 202 -9.53 33.10 -18.64
C ALA A 202 -9.08 34.38 -17.90
N ALA A 203 -10.03 35.15 -17.35
CA ALA A 203 -9.73 36.32 -16.53
C ALA A 203 -9.02 35.93 -15.22
N LEU A 204 -9.54 34.94 -14.49
CA LEU A 204 -8.92 34.42 -13.27
C LEU A 204 -7.49 33.91 -13.51
N LEU A 205 -7.26 33.24 -14.64
CA LEU A 205 -5.96 32.73 -15.02
C LEU A 205 -4.94 33.86 -15.26
N GLN A 206 -5.36 35.00 -15.80
CA GLN A 206 -4.49 36.18 -15.98
C GLN A 206 -4.21 36.92 -14.67
N GLU A 207 -5.20 37.03 -13.78
CA GLU A 207 -5.07 37.77 -12.52
C GLU A 207 -4.22 37.03 -11.49
N ALA A 208 -4.44 35.72 -11.34
CA ALA A 208 -3.84 34.92 -10.27
C ALA A 208 -3.36 33.53 -10.77
N PRO A 209 -2.33 33.48 -11.66
CA PRO A 209 -1.82 32.24 -12.22
C PRO A 209 -1.15 31.40 -11.11
N GLY A 210 -1.90 30.41 -10.62
CA GLY A 210 -1.42 29.44 -9.65
C GLY A 210 -2.07 29.52 -8.27
N GLU A 211 -3.08 30.37 -8.04
CA GLU A 211 -3.89 30.30 -6.82
C GLU A 211 -4.82 29.07 -6.79
N ALA A 212 -5.23 28.64 -5.60
CA ALA A 212 -5.96 27.38 -5.42
C ALA A 212 -7.28 27.33 -6.21
N ASP A 213 -8.04 28.43 -6.21
CA ASP A 213 -9.31 28.54 -6.93
C ASP A 213 -9.10 28.55 -8.44
N THR A 214 -8.08 29.27 -8.92
CA THR A 214 -7.64 29.25 -10.33
C THR A 214 -7.28 27.84 -10.78
N ARG A 215 -6.56 27.06 -9.95
CA ARG A 215 -6.19 25.67 -10.31
C ARG A 215 -7.41 24.77 -10.50
N ALA A 216 -8.41 24.90 -9.65
CA ALA A 216 -9.64 24.10 -9.76
C ALA A 216 -10.43 24.46 -11.03
N ALA A 217 -10.59 25.75 -11.31
CA ALA A 217 -11.28 26.25 -12.49
C ALA A 217 -10.57 25.90 -13.81
N VAL A 218 -9.23 26.02 -13.84
CA VAL A 218 -8.40 25.62 -14.98
C VAL A 218 -8.53 24.12 -15.24
N LEU A 219 -8.49 23.30 -14.19
CA LEU A 219 -8.59 21.86 -14.33
C LEU A 219 -9.97 21.41 -14.84
N ALA A 220 -11.04 22.01 -14.33
CA ALA A 220 -12.40 21.77 -14.84
C ALA A 220 -12.50 22.16 -16.32
N SER A 221 -12.04 23.36 -16.67
CA SER A 221 -12.07 23.85 -18.06
C SER A 221 -11.28 22.95 -19.00
N LEU A 222 -10.07 22.50 -18.61
CA LEU A 222 -9.29 21.57 -19.41
C LEU A 222 -10.02 20.25 -19.62
N ASN A 223 -10.62 19.68 -18.57
CA ASN A 223 -11.38 18.44 -18.70
C ASN A 223 -12.58 18.58 -19.63
N ASP A 224 -13.25 19.74 -19.62
CA ASP A 224 -14.30 20.05 -20.59
C ASP A 224 -13.72 20.17 -22.00
N SER A 225 -12.57 20.83 -22.18
CA SER A 225 -11.85 20.91 -23.46
C SER A 225 -11.52 19.53 -24.03
N LEU A 226 -11.14 18.57 -23.17
CA LEU A 226 -10.82 17.21 -23.60
C LEU A 226 -12.00 16.50 -24.25
N GLU A 227 -13.24 16.92 -23.99
CA GLU A 227 -14.43 16.36 -24.65
C GLU A 227 -14.77 17.01 -26.00
N LEU A 228 -14.03 18.04 -26.41
CA LEU A 228 -14.33 18.79 -27.63
C LEU A 228 -13.62 18.21 -28.86
N ARG A 229 -14.40 18.04 -29.94
CA ARG A 229 -13.85 17.63 -31.24
C ARG A 229 -13.01 18.73 -31.89
N THR A 230 -13.20 19.98 -31.51
CA THR A 230 -12.52 21.14 -32.11
C THR A 230 -11.07 21.31 -31.69
N ILE A 231 -10.59 20.50 -30.73
CA ILE A 231 -9.20 20.55 -30.24
C ILE A 231 -8.20 20.09 -31.32
N TYR A 232 -8.56 19.06 -32.08
CA TYR A 232 -7.68 18.53 -33.11
C TYR A 232 -7.98 19.19 -34.47
N ASP A 233 -6.95 19.82 -35.02
CA ASP A 233 -6.90 20.34 -36.38
C ASP A 233 -5.53 19.97 -36.98
N ALA A 234 -5.50 19.26 -38.11
CA ALA A 234 -4.25 18.75 -38.67
C ALA A 234 -3.20 19.85 -38.95
N GLY A 235 -3.63 21.08 -39.27
CA GLY A 235 -2.72 22.19 -39.52
C GLY A 235 -2.09 22.75 -38.24
N ILE A 236 -2.84 22.81 -37.14
CA ILE A 236 -2.34 23.29 -35.84
C ILE A 236 -1.35 22.31 -35.22
N TRP A 237 -1.61 21.02 -35.40
CA TRP A 237 -0.83 19.94 -34.81
C TRP A 237 0.31 19.46 -35.72
N GLU A 238 0.58 20.17 -36.83
CA GLU A 238 1.68 19.86 -37.74
C GLU A 238 3.04 20.06 -37.04
N GLY A 239 3.94 19.07 -37.17
CA GLY A 239 5.27 19.12 -36.56
C GLY A 239 5.31 18.86 -35.04
N VAL A 240 4.15 18.73 -34.38
CA VAL A 240 4.08 18.30 -32.97
C VAL A 240 4.38 16.81 -32.89
N LYS A 241 5.39 16.44 -32.10
CA LYS A 241 5.71 15.04 -31.87
C LYS A 241 4.67 14.40 -30.96
N VAL A 242 3.71 13.72 -31.56
CA VAL A 242 2.73 12.91 -30.83
C VAL A 242 3.27 11.52 -30.51
N ASN A 243 2.69 10.86 -29.51
CA ASN A 243 3.09 9.51 -29.15
C ASN A 243 2.44 8.47 -30.09
N GLY A 244 2.96 7.25 -30.11
CA GLY A 244 2.46 6.21 -31.03
C GLY A 244 1.01 5.77 -30.78
N GLU A 245 0.45 6.07 -29.60
CA GLU A 245 -0.96 5.82 -29.32
C GLU A 245 -1.86 6.89 -29.97
N SER A 246 -1.45 8.16 -29.92
CA SER A 246 -2.09 9.25 -30.65
C SER A 246 -2.09 8.96 -32.16
N ASP A 247 -0.97 8.50 -32.72
CA ASP A 247 -0.89 8.10 -34.14
C ASP A 247 -1.88 6.97 -34.47
N SER A 248 -1.98 5.98 -33.59
CA SER A 248 -2.92 4.87 -33.76
C SER A 248 -4.39 5.32 -33.67
N LEU A 249 -4.71 6.35 -32.89
CA LEU A 249 -6.06 6.92 -32.81
C LEU A 249 -6.36 7.81 -34.02
N LEU A 250 -5.43 8.68 -34.39
CA LEU A 250 -5.56 9.57 -35.55
C LEU A 250 -5.72 8.80 -36.86
N SER A 251 -5.02 7.67 -37.01
CA SER A 251 -5.14 6.81 -38.20
C SER A 251 -6.50 6.12 -38.35
N LYS A 252 -7.34 6.04 -37.30
CA LYS A 252 -8.73 5.59 -37.42
C LYS A 252 -9.64 6.64 -38.09
N GLY A 253 -9.17 7.88 -38.20
CA GLY A 253 -9.96 9.04 -38.58
C GLY A 253 -10.62 9.69 -37.37
N PHE A 254 -10.29 10.96 -37.11
CA PHE A 254 -10.75 11.69 -35.93
C PHE A 254 -12.28 11.68 -35.75
N ASP A 255 -13.02 11.80 -36.85
CA ASP A 255 -14.49 11.81 -36.85
C ASP A 255 -15.12 10.46 -36.49
N THR A 256 -14.37 9.36 -36.63
CA THR A 256 -14.87 8.01 -36.34
C THR A 256 -14.67 7.60 -34.87
N LEU A 257 -13.85 8.35 -34.13
CA LEU A 257 -13.55 8.07 -32.73
C LEU A 257 -14.81 8.19 -31.87
N ASN A 258 -15.02 7.20 -30.99
CA ASN A 258 -16.05 7.30 -29.95
C ASN A 258 -15.64 8.33 -28.86
N LYS A 259 -16.56 8.67 -27.95
CA LYS A 259 -16.30 9.68 -26.90
C LYS A 259 -15.03 9.37 -26.09
N HIS A 260 -14.84 8.12 -25.67
CA HIS A 260 -13.68 7.73 -24.84
C HIS A 260 -12.35 7.82 -25.60
N GLU A 261 -12.34 7.41 -26.88
CA GLU A 261 -11.17 7.49 -27.74
C GLU A 261 -10.80 8.94 -28.06
N MET A 262 -11.79 9.80 -28.27
CA MET A 262 -11.59 11.23 -28.53
C MET A 262 -11.03 11.94 -27.29
N VAL A 263 -11.61 11.72 -26.10
CA VAL A 263 -11.07 12.26 -24.85
C VAL A 263 -9.64 11.79 -24.62
N ARG A 264 -9.36 10.50 -24.89
CA ARG A 264 -8.01 9.95 -24.78
C ARG A 264 -7.03 10.60 -25.75
N LEU A 265 -7.43 10.80 -27.00
CA LEU A 265 -6.58 11.49 -27.98
C LEU A 265 -6.27 12.91 -27.53
N ASN A 266 -7.29 13.69 -27.15
CA ASN A 266 -7.10 15.05 -26.68
C ASN A 266 -6.20 15.12 -25.43
N ARG A 267 -6.30 14.13 -24.53
CA ARG A 267 -5.43 14.02 -23.36
C ARG A 267 -3.97 13.86 -23.74
N LEU A 268 -3.69 13.01 -24.73
CA LEU A 268 -2.34 12.77 -25.23
C LEU A 268 -1.78 13.95 -26.02
N LEU A 269 -2.64 14.64 -26.77
CA LEU A 269 -2.29 15.86 -27.49
C LEU A 269 -1.89 16.97 -26.49
N LEU A 270 -2.67 17.17 -25.43
CA LEU A 270 -2.30 18.09 -24.34
C LEU A 270 -0.93 17.73 -23.74
N GLU A 271 -0.71 16.46 -23.40
CA GLU A 271 0.58 15.98 -22.85
C GLU A 271 1.76 16.24 -23.78
N SER A 272 1.57 16.18 -25.11
CA SER A 272 2.65 16.42 -26.07
C SER A 272 3.18 17.85 -26.06
N VAL A 273 2.38 18.81 -25.57
CA VAL A 273 2.75 20.23 -25.48
C VAL A 273 2.89 20.74 -24.05
N THR A 274 2.60 19.90 -23.04
CA THR A 274 2.71 20.25 -21.62
C THR A 274 3.54 19.24 -20.82
N GLY A 275 4.40 18.44 -21.47
CA GLY A 275 5.10 17.32 -20.81
C GLY A 275 6.02 17.71 -19.66
N ASP A 276 6.50 18.97 -19.63
CA ASP A 276 7.31 19.50 -18.52
C ASP A 276 6.46 19.78 -17.26
N TYR A 277 5.14 19.92 -17.43
CA TYR A 277 4.21 20.33 -16.38
C TYR A 277 3.22 19.26 -15.99
N ILE A 278 2.80 18.43 -16.94
CA ILE A 278 1.79 17.39 -16.76
C ILE A 278 2.44 16.03 -16.93
N VAL A 279 2.18 15.16 -15.97
CA VAL A 279 2.67 13.79 -16.00
C VAL A 279 2.10 13.03 -17.21
N PRO A 280 2.91 12.20 -17.88
CA PRO A 280 2.40 11.28 -18.89
C PRO A 280 1.30 10.38 -18.31
N SER A 281 0.25 10.08 -19.08
CA SER A 281 -0.81 9.16 -18.67
C SER A 281 -0.75 7.83 -19.45
N PRO A 282 0.02 6.82 -19.03
CA PRO A 282 -0.01 5.51 -19.69
C PRO A 282 -1.40 4.86 -19.58
N ARG A 283 -1.91 4.29 -20.68
CA ARG A 283 -3.16 3.50 -20.64
C ARG A 283 -3.09 2.38 -19.62
N ASP A 284 -4.21 2.18 -18.91
CA ASP A 284 -4.46 1.03 -18.03
C ASP A 284 -3.38 0.78 -16.97
N LEU A 285 -2.67 1.83 -16.55
CA LEU A 285 -1.58 1.74 -15.57
C LEU A 285 -2.03 1.06 -14.27
N GLN A 286 -3.32 1.20 -13.92
CA GLN A 286 -3.93 0.56 -12.75
C GLN A 286 -3.75 -0.97 -12.72
N THR A 287 -3.82 -1.64 -13.87
CA THR A 287 -3.72 -3.11 -13.99
C THR A 287 -2.36 -3.58 -14.51
N LYS A 288 -1.47 -2.63 -14.82
CA LYS A 288 -0.10 -2.91 -15.22
C LYS A 288 0.78 -3.10 -14.00
N VAL A 289 1.65 -4.11 -14.04
CA VAL A 289 2.58 -4.43 -12.96
C VAL A 289 4.00 -4.08 -13.40
N ALA A 290 4.69 -3.25 -12.62
CA ALA A 290 6.06 -2.85 -12.92
C ALA A 290 7.05 -3.95 -12.56
N VAL A 291 7.98 -4.24 -13.48
CA VAL A 291 9.05 -5.22 -13.25
C VAL A 291 10.24 -4.53 -12.57
N PRO A 292 10.66 -4.97 -11.37
CA PRO A 292 11.83 -4.41 -10.69
C PRO A 292 13.09 -4.56 -11.54
N GLY A 293 13.92 -3.51 -11.62
CA GLY A 293 15.14 -3.48 -12.41
C GLY A 293 14.98 -3.16 -13.90
N PHE A 294 13.78 -2.84 -14.38
CA PHE A 294 13.55 -2.43 -15.77
C PHE A 294 12.67 -1.16 -15.83
N LYS A 295 13.16 -0.07 -16.46
CA LYS A 295 12.44 1.24 -16.52
C LYS A 295 11.06 1.17 -17.14
N ASN A 296 10.94 0.48 -18.27
CA ASN A 296 9.78 0.61 -19.16
C ASN A 296 8.99 -0.71 -19.30
N THR A 297 9.28 -1.70 -18.46
CA THR A 297 8.64 -3.02 -18.54
C THR A 297 7.45 -3.06 -17.60
N LEU A 298 6.27 -2.88 -18.17
CA LEU A 298 4.97 -2.98 -17.50
C LEU A 298 4.22 -4.19 -18.05
N ILE A 299 3.86 -5.14 -17.18
CA ILE A 299 3.09 -6.33 -17.56
C ILE A 299 1.60 -5.99 -17.46
N PRO A 300 0.83 -5.93 -18.58
CA PRO A 300 -0.59 -5.65 -18.53
C PRO A 300 -1.38 -6.89 -18.12
N LEU A 301 -1.99 -6.88 -16.93
CA LEU A 301 -2.81 -8.01 -16.47
C LEU A 301 -4.30 -7.84 -16.80
N GLY A 302 -4.78 -6.61 -17.02
CA GLY A 302 -6.21 -6.35 -17.24
C GLY A 302 -7.06 -6.94 -16.11
N ILE A 303 -8.08 -7.73 -16.46
CA ILE A 303 -8.95 -8.39 -15.48
C ILE A 303 -8.21 -9.43 -14.60
N PHE A 304 -7.12 -10.02 -15.09
CA PHE A 304 -6.29 -10.95 -14.32
C PHE A 304 -5.55 -10.27 -13.16
N TYR A 305 -5.60 -8.93 -13.09
CA TYR A 305 -5.13 -8.19 -11.92
C TYR A 305 -5.89 -8.57 -10.63
N ILE A 306 -7.17 -8.94 -10.72
CA ILE A 306 -7.96 -9.37 -9.54
C ILE A 306 -7.40 -10.69 -8.95
N PRO A 307 -7.26 -11.79 -9.72
CA PRO A 307 -6.52 -12.98 -9.27
C PRO A 307 -5.12 -12.70 -8.73
N PHE A 308 -4.40 -11.76 -9.35
CA PHE A 308 -3.06 -11.38 -8.88
C PHE A 308 -3.07 -10.69 -7.52
N VAL A 309 -4.03 -9.78 -7.27
CA VAL A 309 -4.25 -9.17 -5.95
C VAL A 309 -4.64 -10.23 -4.91
N ILE A 310 -5.51 -11.18 -5.27
CA ILE A 310 -5.87 -12.30 -4.39
C ILE A 310 -4.61 -13.10 -4.01
N LEU A 311 -3.76 -13.43 -4.98
CA LEU A 311 -2.51 -14.16 -4.74
C LEU A 311 -1.60 -13.41 -3.77
N ILE A 312 -1.45 -12.09 -3.94
CA ILE A 312 -0.64 -11.25 -3.05
C ILE A 312 -1.20 -11.27 -1.63
N ILE A 313 -2.49 -10.96 -1.45
CA ILE A 313 -3.12 -10.88 -0.13
C ILE A 313 -3.07 -12.23 0.59
N VAL A 314 -3.44 -13.32 -0.08
CA VAL A 314 -3.39 -14.66 0.48
C VAL A 314 -1.95 -15.07 0.79
N GLY A 315 -1.03 -14.89 -0.17
CA GLY A 315 0.36 -15.32 -0.03
C GLY A 315 1.07 -14.63 1.13
N THR A 316 0.92 -13.32 1.25
CA THR A 316 1.54 -12.52 2.32
C THR A 316 0.93 -12.79 3.69
N SER A 317 -0.40 -12.87 3.78
CA SER A 317 -1.11 -13.19 5.03
C SER A 317 -0.70 -14.54 5.60
N ASN A 318 -0.62 -15.57 4.75
CA ASN A 318 -0.16 -16.88 5.18
C ASN A 318 1.36 -16.90 5.44
N GLY A 319 2.17 -16.15 4.68
CA GLY A 319 3.60 -16.03 4.94
C GLY A 319 3.93 -15.44 6.32
N VAL A 320 3.23 -14.37 6.72
CA VAL A 320 3.36 -13.79 8.06
C VAL A 320 2.81 -14.75 9.14
N ASN A 321 1.66 -15.38 8.91
CA ASN A 321 1.08 -16.35 9.85
C ASN A 321 2.00 -17.57 10.08
N LEU A 322 2.65 -18.09 9.04
CA LEU A 322 3.63 -19.17 9.18
C LEU A 322 4.90 -18.73 9.94
N THR A 323 5.20 -17.44 9.96
CA THR A 323 6.38 -16.88 10.62
C THR A 323 6.11 -16.56 12.10
N ASP A 324 4.84 -16.49 12.51
CA ASP A 324 4.39 -16.22 13.90
C ASP A 324 4.49 -17.46 14.80
N GLY A 325 5.68 -18.08 14.83
CA GLY A 325 5.98 -19.26 15.64
C GLY A 325 6.89 -18.98 16.84
N LEU A 326 7.61 -17.86 16.84
CA LEU A 326 8.55 -17.44 17.89
C LEU A 326 8.25 -16.02 18.38
N ASP A 327 8.59 -15.77 19.64
CA ASP A 327 8.44 -14.50 20.34
C ASP A 327 9.18 -13.39 19.57
N GLY A 328 8.45 -12.35 19.19
CA GLY A 328 8.97 -11.19 18.45
C GLY A 328 9.30 -11.45 16.98
N LEU A 329 9.31 -12.69 16.48
CA LEU A 329 9.79 -13.00 15.13
C LEU A 329 8.93 -12.34 14.04
N ALA A 330 7.64 -12.65 14.00
CA ALA A 330 6.74 -12.14 12.97
C ALA A 330 6.55 -10.61 13.05
N ILE A 331 6.37 -10.05 14.25
CA ILE A 331 6.17 -8.61 14.39
C ILE A 331 7.43 -7.82 14.02
N GLY A 332 8.61 -8.25 14.47
CA GLY A 332 9.86 -7.55 14.16
C GLY A 332 10.17 -7.58 12.67
N ALA A 333 10.01 -8.74 12.02
CA ALA A 333 10.12 -8.84 10.57
C ALA A 333 9.08 -7.98 9.83
N SER A 334 7.85 -7.91 10.34
CA SER A 334 6.77 -7.10 9.75
C SER A 334 7.08 -5.61 9.87
N VAL A 335 7.58 -5.14 11.02
CA VAL A 335 7.99 -3.74 11.22
C VAL A 335 9.10 -3.34 10.25
N VAL A 336 10.08 -4.22 10.01
CA VAL A 336 11.14 -3.97 9.02
C VAL A 336 10.58 -3.87 7.60
N ALA A 337 9.74 -4.81 7.18
CA ALA A 337 9.10 -4.80 5.87
C ALA A 337 8.16 -3.59 5.68
N LEU A 338 7.37 -3.25 6.71
CA LEU A 338 6.51 -2.07 6.74
C LEU A 338 7.32 -0.78 6.67
N SER A 339 8.52 -0.74 7.25
CA SER A 339 9.39 0.45 7.19
C SER A 339 9.81 0.74 5.76
N ALA A 340 10.18 -0.31 5.01
CA ALA A 340 10.50 -0.18 3.59
C ALA A 340 9.28 0.31 2.78
N PHE A 341 8.09 -0.28 2.99
CA PHE A 341 6.90 0.16 2.28
C PHE A 341 6.38 1.54 2.71
N THR A 342 6.59 1.94 3.95
CA THR A 342 6.26 3.30 4.45
C THR A 342 7.16 4.34 3.78
N ALA A 343 8.46 4.05 3.68
CA ALA A 343 9.39 4.89 2.94
C ALA A 343 9.03 4.95 1.45
N LEU A 344 8.69 3.81 0.84
CA LEU A 344 8.22 3.75 -0.54
C LEU A 344 6.94 4.54 -0.77
N ALA A 345 5.96 4.46 0.14
CA ALA A 345 4.72 5.23 0.06
C ALA A 345 5.01 6.74 0.01
N TYR A 346 5.96 7.22 0.84
CA TYR A 346 6.40 8.60 0.78
C TYR A 346 7.10 8.94 -0.55
N VAL A 347 8.00 8.08 -1.02
CA VAL A 347 8.73 8.25 -2.29
C VAL A 347 7.77 8.33 -3.49
N VAL A 348 6.83 7.39 -3.62
CA VAL A 348 5.88 7.37 -4.75
C VAL A 348 4.88 8.52 -4.67
N SER A 349 4.69 9.11 -3.48
CA SER A 349 3.80 10.26 -3.30
C SER A 349 4.42 11.61 -3.65
N ARG A 350 5.72 11.64 -4.02
CA ARG A 350 6.47 12.84 -4.36
C ARG A 350 6.88 12.85 -5.82
N ALA A 351 6.44 13.85 -6.58
CA ALA A 351 6.58 13.88 -8.04
C ALA A 351 8.06 13.95 -8.48
N ASP A 352 8.88 14.68 -7.73
CA ASP A 352 10.31 14.80 -7.93
C ASP A 352 11.05 13.47 -7.70
N TRP A 353 10.73 12.79 -6.60
CA TRP A 353 11.35 11.50 -6.25
C TRP A 353 10.87 10.35 -7.14
N SER A 354 9.58 10.31 -7.46
CA SER A 354 9.02 9.28 -8.34
C SER A 354 9.62 9.37 -9.74
N SER A 355 9.82 10.58 -10.23
CA SER A 355 10.46 10.84 -11.53
C SER A 355 11.94 10.46 -11.50
N TYR A 356 12.68 10.83 -10.45
CA TYR A 356 14.09 10.49 -10.29
C TYR A 356 14.35 8.98 -10.23
N LEU A 357 13.45 8.22 -9.58
CA LEU A 357 13.58 6.77 -9.37
C LEU A 357 12.83 5.93 -10.42
N PHE A 358 12.20 6.55 -11.41
CA PHE A 358 11.39 5.86 -12.42
C PHE A 358 10.34 4.91 -11.79
N VAL A 359 9.70 5.37 -10.71
CA VAL A 359 8.60 4.66 -10.05
C VAL A 359 7.28 5.35 -10.38
N THR A 360 6.19 4.57 -10.41
CA THR A 360 4.86 5.12 -10.61
C THR A 360 4.52 6.10 -9.50
N TYR A 361 4.23 7.35 -9.86
CA TYR A 361 3.77 8.34 -8.91
C TYR A 361 2.33 8.05 -8.48
N ILE A 362 2.09 8.09 -7.18
CA ILE A 362 0.81 7.85 -6.52
C ILE A 362 0.61 8.96 -5.48
N PRO A 363 0.00 10.07 -5.86
CA PRO A 363 -0.10 11.28 -5.05
C PRO A 363 -0.86 11.05 -3.73
N GLU A 364 -1.91 10.22 -3.78
CA GLU A 364 -2.69 9.85 -2.60
C GLU A 364 -1.91 8.93 -1.62
N ALA A 365 -0.74 8.40 -1.99
CA ALA A 365 0.09 7.57 -1.13
C ALA A 365 0.78 8.36 0.01
N THR A 366 0.68 9.69 0.02
CA THR A 366 1.11 10.51 1.17
C THR A 366 0.46 10.04 2.47
N GLU A 367 -0.84 9.73 2.43
CA GLU A 367 -1.58 9.21 3.59
C GLU A 367 -1.24 7.75 3.90
N LEU A 368 -0.75 6.98 2.93
CA LEU A 368 -0.19 5.66 3.20
C LEU A 368 1.10 5.73 4.01
N ALA A 369 1.88 6.81 3.88
CA ALA A 369 3.06 7.00 4.75
C ALA A 369 2.62 7.25 6.21
N VAL A 370 1.53 7.99 6.42
CA VAL A 370 0.93 8.19 7.76
C VAL A 370 0.36 6.88 8.31
N PHE A 371 -0.33 6.11 7.46
CA PHE A 371 -0.83 4.78 7.77
C PHE A 371 0.29 3.81 8.18
N GLY A 372 1.36 3.76 7.39
CA GLY A 372 2.56 2.99 7.68
C GLY A 372 3.23 3.43 8.98
N GLY A 373 3.34 4.74 9.20
CA GLY A 373 3.83 5.32 10.47
C GLY A 373 3.04 4.80 11.68
N ALA A 374 1.71 4.86 11.65
CA ALA A 374 0.86 4.33 12.72
C ALA A 374 1.13 2.83 12.99
N LEU A 375 1.22 2.01 11.94
CA LEU A 375 1.50 0.58 12.09
C LEU A 375 2.91 0.27 12.59
N LEU A 376 3.91 1.06 12.19
CA LEU A 376 5.26 0.94 12.73
C LEU A 376 5.26 1.23 14.23
N GLY A 377 4.59 2.31 14.63
CA GLY A 377 4.46 2.69 16.04
C GLY A 377 3.79 1.60 16.87
N THR A 378 2.63 1.14 16.43
CA THR A 378 1.87 0.11 17.14
C THR A 378 2.55 -1.24 17.10
N GLY A 379 3.26 -1.57 16.03
CA GLY A 379 4.05 -2.79 15.91
C GLY A 379 5.24 -2.80 16.86
N LEU A 380 5.95 -1.67 17.01
CA LEU A 380 6.98 -1.50 18.04
C LEU A 380 6.38 -1.57 19.46
N GLY A 381 5.20 -0.99 19.67
CA GLY A 381 4.50 -1.07 20.95
C GLY A 381 4.01 -2.48 21.27
N PHE A 382 3.58 -3.24 20.27
CA PHE A 382 3.23 -4.65 20.43
C PHE A 382 4.47 -5.50 20.73
N LEU A 383 5.57 -5.25 20.03
CA LEU A 383 6.85 -5.92 20.25
C LEU A 383 7.35 -5.70 21.69
N TRP A 384 7.04 -4.57 22.34
CA TRP A 384 7.33 -4.36 23.76
C TRP A 384 6.77 -5.48 24.67
N PHE A 385 5.57 -5.98 24.37
CA PHE A 385 4.92 -7.05 25.14
C PHE A 385 5.15 -8.45 24.54
N ASN A 386 5.57 -8.53 23.27
CA ASN A 386 5.73 -9.80 22.55
C ASN A 386 7.19 -10.26 22.44
N ALA A 387 8.16 -9.38 22.71
CA ALA A 387 9.57 -9.75 22.79
C ALA A 387 9.79 -10.83 23.85
N HIS A 388 10.76 -11.72 23.61
CA HIS A 388 11.01 -12.86 24.49
C HIS A 388 11.47 -12.43 25.89
N PRO A 389 10.87 -12.98 26.98
CA PRO A 389 9.71 -13.89 27.00
C PRO A 389 8.36 -13.19 26.76
N ALA A 390 7.53 -13.71 25.85
CA ALA A 390 6.30 -13.03 25.45
C ALA A 390 5.18 -13.00 26.52
N GLU A 391 4.62 -11.81 26.74
CA GLU A 391 3.43 -11.58 27.58
C GLU A 391 2.11 -11.71 26.81
N VAL A 392 2.17 -11.67 25.48
CA VAL A 392 1.03 -11.84 24.56
C VAL A 392 1.50 -12.42 23.23
N PHE A 393 0.71 -13.34 22.67
CA PHE A 393 0.88 -13.84 21.30
C PHE A 393 0.00 -13.08 20.33
N MET A 394 0.54 -12.82 19.14
CA MET A 394 -0.13 -12.07 18.10
C MET A 394 -1.42 -12.77 17.66
N GLY A 395 -1.34 -14.09 17.45
CA GLY A 395 -2.45 -14.91 16.97
C GLY A 395 -2.78 -14.62 15.51
N ASP A 396 -3.71 -15.40 14.96
CA ASP A 396 -4.16 -15.23 13.58
C ASP A 396 -4.72 -13.83 13.33
N THR A 397 -5.34 -13.23 14.35
CA THR A 397 -5.83 -11.84 14.34
C THR A 397 -4.76 -10.86 13.86
N GLY A 398 -3.56 -10.94 14.42
CA GLY A 398 -2.50 -9.99 14.08
C GLY A 398 -1.72 -10.43 12.84
N SER A 399 -1.42 -11.71 12.71
CA SER A 399 -0.57 -12.19 11.62
C SER A 399 -1.24 -12.04 10.25
N LEU A 400 -2.55 -12.34 10.17
CA LEU A 400 -3.31 -12.15 8.93
C LEU A 400 -3.51 -10.67 8.62
N ALA A 401 -3.75 -9.84 9.64
CA ALA A 401 -3.87 -8.39 9.48
C ALA A 401 -2.57 -7.77 8.94
N LEU A 402 -1.42 -8.07 9.55
CA LEU A 402 -0.13 -7.54 9.13
C LEU A 402 0.28 -8.02 7.74
N GLY A 403 0.09 -9.31 7.44
CA GLY A 403 0.39 -9.82 6.10
C GLY A 403 -0.53 -9.24 5.04
N GLY A 404 -1.83 -9.12 5.32
CA GLY A 404 -2.79 -8.45 4.44
C GLY A 404 -2.40 -7.00 4.16
N VAL A 405 -2.00 -6.26 5.20
CA VAL A 405 -1.52 -4.89 5.04
C VAL A 405 -0.22 -4.81 4.25
N LEU A 406 0.77 -5.67 4.50
CA LEU A 406 2.00 -5.69 3.70
C LEU A 406 1.70 -5.90 2.21
N GLY A 407 0.81 -6.84 1.90
CA GLY A 407 0.31 -7.03 0.54
C GLY A 407 -0.38 -5.79 -0.03
N THR A 408 -1.29 -5.19 0.74
CA THR A 408 -2.00 -3.97 0.35
C THR A 408 -1.06 -2.78 0.15
N MET A 409 -0.07 -2.57 1.01
CA MET A 409 0.94 -1.52 0.84
C MET A 409 1.71 -1.71 -0.47
N ALA A 410 2.10 -2.93 -0.81
CA ALA A 410 2.77 -3.22 -2.08
C ALA A 410 1.87 -2.90 -3.29
N ILE A 411 0.60 -3.26 -3.22
CA ILE A 411 -0.40 -3.01 -4.27
C ILE A 411 -0.65 -1.50 -4.44
N LEU A 412 -0.91 -0.80 -3.33
CA LEU A 412 -1.26 0.62 -3.35
C LEU A 412 -0.05 1.54 -3.61
N THR A 413 1.18 1.03 -3.49
CA THR A 413 2.40 1.72 -3.94
C THR A 413 2.85 1.32 -5.35
N LYS A 414 2.11 0.43 -6.03
CA LYS A 414 2.47 -0.16 -7.34
C LYS A 414 3.88 -0.78 -7.35
N GLN A 415 4.25 -1.41 -6.22
CA GLN A 415 5.50 -2.14 -6.03
C GLN A 415 5.21 -3.62 -5.72
N GLU A 416 4.28 -4.23 -6.45
CA GLU A 416 3.78 -5.58 -6.19
C GLU A 416 4.88 -6.64 -6.30
N LEU A 417 5.74 -6.53 -7.33
CA LEU A 417 6.84 -7.47 -7.56
C LEU A 417 8.08 -7.18 -6.70
N LEU A 418 8.10 -6.06 -5.97
CA LEU A 418 9.14 -5.78 -4.98
C LEU A 418 8.86 -6.49 -3.65
N LEU A 419 7.59 -6.84 -3.39
CA LEU A 419 7.13 -7.48 -2.16
C LEU A 419 7.84 -8.79 -1.81
N PRO A 420 8.12 -9.71 -2.76
CA PRO A 420 8.87 -10.93 -2.42
C PRO A 420 10.31 -10.64 -1.95
N ILE A 421 10.88 -9.49 -2.33
CA ILE A 421 12.20 -9.06 -1.86
C ILE A 421 12.06 -8.41 -0.49
N VAL A 422 11.15 -7.44 -0.32
CA VAL A 422 10.92 -6.75 0.97
C VAL A 422 10.51 -7.76 2.06
N GLY A 423 9.58 -8.65 1.75
CA GLY A 423 9.11 -9.72 2.61
C GLY A 423 9.89 -11.02 2.46
N GLY A 424 11.15 -10.97 2.02
CA GLY A 424 11.96 -12.15 1.68
C GLY A 424 12.03 -13.19 2.80
N LEU A 425 12.03 -12.76 4.06
CA LEU A 425 11.95 -13.68 5.20
C LEU A 425 10.65 -14.50 5.20
N PHE A 426 9.49 -13.85 5.05
CA PHE A 426 8.20 -14.51 4.99
C PHE A 426 8.10 -15.47 3.79
N VAL A 427 8.71 -15.08 2.66
CA VAL A 427 8.80 -15.93 1.47
C VAL A 427 9.63 -17.18 1.77
N ILE A 428 10.80 -17.04 2.39
CA ILE A 428 11.68 -18.16 2.75
C ILE A 428 10.98 -19.11 3.73
N GLU A 429 10.28 -18.57 4.74
CA GLU A 429 9.50 -19.35 5.69
C GLU A 429 8.37 -20.13 4.99
N ALA A 430 7.58 -19.47 4.16
CA ALA A 430 6.51 -20.12 3.39
C ALA A 430 7.05 -21.19 2.42
N LEU A 431 8.13 -20.89 1.70
CA LEU A 431 8.78 -21.84 0.79
C LEU A 431 9.30 -23.06 1.52
N SER A 432 9.82 -22.90 2.74
CA SER A 432 10.29 -24.03 3.54
C SER A 432 9.16 -25.03 3.83
N VAL A 433 7.97 -24.54 4.14
CA VAL A 433 6.77 -25.35 4.37
C VAL A 433 6.33 -26.02 3.07
N ILE A 434 6.29 -25.29 1.96
CA ILE A 434 5.92 -25.83 0.65
C ILE A 434 6.87 -26.98 0.24
N ILE A 435 8.19 -26.76 0.36
CA ILE A 435 9.22 -27.75 0.05
C ILE A 435 9.09 -28.98 0.97
N GLN A 436 8.93 -28.76 2.27
CA GLN A 436 8.80 -29.83 3.25
C GLN A 436 7.58 -30.71 2.98
N VAL A 437 6.40 -30.08 2.80
CA VAL A 437 5.14 -30.79 2.53
C VAL A 437 5.20 -31.49 1.17
N GLY A 438 5.73 -30.83 0.14
CA GLY A 438 5.92 -31.41 -1.19
C GLY A 438 6.83 -32.65 -1.15
N SER A 439 7.99 -32.55 -0.51
CA SER A 439 8.92 -33.68 -0.34
C SER A 439 8.29 -34.83 0.46
N PHE A 440 7.57 -34.53 1.54
CA PHE A 440 6.93 -35.57 2.33
C PHE A 440 5.78 -36.25 1.57
N LYS A 441 5.00 -35.52 0.76
CA LYS A 441 3.95 -36.10 -0.09
C LYS A 441 4.51 -36.97 -1.21
N LEU A 442 5.58 -36.53 -1.87
CA LEU A 442 6.14 -37.20 -3.05
C LEU A 442 7.16 -38.30 -2.71
N ARG A 443 8.02 -38.08 -1.73
CA ARG A 443 9.17 -38.95 -1.41
C ARG A 443 9.11 -39.56 -0.01
N LYS A 444 8.14 -39.17 0.82
CA LYS A 444 8.05 -39.56 2.25
C LYS A 444 9.30 -39.23 3.08
N LYS A 445 10.11 -38.29 2.58
CA LYS A 445 11.35 -37.83 3.24
C LYS A 445 11.22 -36.35 3.61
N ARG A 446 11.63 -36.02 4.83
CA ARG A 446 11.75 -34.64 5.31
C ARG A 446 13.01 -34.00 4.71
N VAL A 447 12.94 -32.71 4.37
CA VAL A 447 14.10 -31.93 3.88
C VAL A 447 14.73 -31.18 5.05
N PHE A 448 13.90 -30.49 5.83
CA PHE A 448 14.26 -29.84 7.08
C PHE A 448 13.89 -30.73 8.27
N ARG A 449 14.55 -30.53 9.42
CA ARG A 449 14.20 -31.23 10.67
C ARG A 449 12.73 -31.00 11.03
N MET A 450 12.30 -29.75 10.89
CA MET A 450 10.93 -29.27 11.00
C MET A 450 10.73 -28.10 10.03
N ALA A 451 9.49 -27.88 9.59
CA ALA A 451 9.10 -26.65 8.89
C ALA A 451 8.01 -25.98 9.72
N PRO A 452 8.00 -24.63 9.83
CA PRO A 452 8.83 -23.66 9.10
C PRO A 452 10.32 -23.61 9.54
N LEU A 453 11.13 -22.78 8.87
CA LEU A 453 12.59 -22.76 8.99
C LEU A 453 13.07 -22.35 10.38
N HIS A 454 12.38 -21.47 11.10
CA HIS A 454 12.77 -21.11 12.47
C HIS A 454 12.84 -22.35 13.39
N HIS A 455 11.85 -23.25 13.33
CA HIS A 455 11.87 -24.50 14.11
C HIS A 455 12.99 -25.46 13.68
N HIS A 456 13.39 -25.43 12.39
CA HIS A 456 14.56 -26.18 11.95
C HIS A 456 15.83 -25.75 12.72
N PHE A 457 16.01 -24.43 12.92
CA PHE A 457 17.17 -23.90 13.65
C PHE A 457 17.07 -24.12 15.16
N GLU A 458 15.88 -24.09 15.75
CA GLU A 458 15.69 -24.48 17.16
C GLU A 458 16.09 -25.95 17.39
N LEU A 459 15.67 -26.86 16.52
CA LEU A 459 16.08 -28.26 16.58
C LEU A 459 17.57 -28.50 16.26
N LEU A 460 18.28 -27.51 15.73
CA LEU A 460 19.75 -27.52 15.62
C LEU A 460 20.45 -27.00 16.88
N GLY A 461 19.69 -26.59 17.90
CA GLY A 461 20.20 -26.11 19.19
C GLY A 461 20.39 -24.59 19.25
N TRP A 462 19.79 -23.81 18.34
CA TRP A 462 19.76 -22.35 18.49
C TRP A 462 18.69 -21.95 19.49
N SER A 463 18.99 -21.01 20.39
CA SER A 463 17.97 -20.44 21.26
C SER A 463 16.98 -19.62 20.45
N GLU A 464 15.73 -19.56 20.92
CA GLU A 464 14.65 -18.79 20.32
C GLU A 464 15.06 -17.34 20.02
N THR A 465 15.61 -16.63 21.00
CA THR A 465 16.10 -15.25 20.84
C THR A 465 17.18 -15.13 19.75
N LYS A 466 18.05 -16.14 19.62
CA LYS A 466 19.11 -16.17 18.60
C LYS A 466 18.51 -16.33 17.21
N VAL A 467 17.48 -17.17 17.06
CA VAL A 467 16.74 -17.32 15.79
C VAL A 467 16.06 -16.00 15.44
N THR A 468 15.29 -15.43 16.38
CA THR A 468 14.56 -14.17 16.19
C THR A 468 15.48 -13.03 15.73
N ILE A 469 16.56 -12.75 16.46
CA ILE A 469 17.48 -11.65 16.11
C ILE A 469 18.15 -11.88 14.74
N ARG A 470 18.57 -13.12 14.44
CA ARG A 470 19.20 -13.43 13.13
C ARG A 470 18.22 -13.27 11.98
N PHE A 471 16.97 -13.65 12.19
CA PHE A 471 15.93 -13.52 11.19
C PHE A 471 15.55 -12.05 10.97
N TRP A 472 15.61 -11.21 12.02
CA TRP A 472 15.48 -9.75 11.87
C TRP A 472 16.63 -9.15 11.05
N ILE A 473 17.87 -9.60 11.27
CA ILE A 473 19.02 -9.17 10.44
C ILE A 473 18.77 -9.52 8.97
N ILE A 474 18.28 -10.74 8.69
CA ILE A 474 17.93 -11.19 7.34
C ILE A 474 16.81 -10.31 6.75
N ALA A 475 15.75 -10.05 7.51
CA ALA A 475 14.66 -9.18 7.07
C ALA A 475 15.16 -7.76 6.75
N PHE A 476 16.09 -7.22 7.55
CA PHE A 476 16.68 -5.91 7.34
C PHE A 476 17.54 -5.86 6.07
N ILE A 477 18.33 -6.91 5.81
CA ILE A 477 19.09 -7.04 4.55
C ILE A 477 18.15 -7.06 3.34
N PHE A 478 17.08 -7.84 3.41
CA PHE A 478 16.06 -7.89 2.35
C PHE A 478 15.39 -6.53 2.10
N ALA A 479 15.05 -5.80 3.17
CA ALA A 479 14.52 -4.45 3.06
C ALA A 479 15.53 -3.50 2.39
N LEU A 480 16.80 -3.50 2.78
CA LEU A 480 17.83 -2.67 2.15
C LEU A 480 18.07 -3.04 0.68
N MET A 481 18.12 -4.33 0.36
CA MET A 481 18.24 -4.81 -1.02
C MET A 481 17.07 -4.32 -1.89
N SER A 482 15.85 -4.32 -1.34
CA SER A 482 14.67 -3.83 -2.07
C SER A 482 14.75 -2.32 -2.38
N LEU A 483 15.34 -1.52 -1.51
CA LEU A 483 15.54 -0.08 -1.78
C LEU A 483 16.63 0.14 -2.83
N ALA A 484 17.67 -0.70 -2.84
CA ALA A 484 18.72 -0.64 -3.85
C ALA A 484 18.20 -0.98 -5.26
N THR A 485 17.25 -1.90 -5.40
CA THR A 485 16.69 -2.27 -6.71
C THR A 485 15.82 -1.17 -7.34
N LEU A 486 15.37 -0.17 -6.58
CA LEU A 486 14.66 0.99 -7.11
C LEU A 486 15.54 1.80 -8.07
N LYS A 487 16.82 2.00 -7.71
CA LYS A 487 17.76 2.79 -8.51
C LYS A 487 18.33 2.01 -9.71
N LEU A 488 18.22 0.68 -9.67
CA LEU A 488 18.60 -0.19 -10.79
C LEU A 488 17.55 -0.21 -11.90
N ARG A 489 16.45 0.54 -11.77
CA ARG A 489 15.52 0.78 -12.87
C ARG A 489 16.19 1.67 -13.88
#